data_AF-A0A7S3TVD4-F1
#
_entry.id   AF-A0A7S3TVD4-F1
#
_cell.length_a   1.000
_cell.length_b   1.000
_cell.length_c   1.000
_cell.angle_alpha   90.00
_cell.angle_beta   90.00
_cell.angle_gamma   90.00
#
_symmetry.space_group_name_H-M   'P 1'
#
loop_
_entity.id
_entity.type
_entity.pdbx_description
1 polymer ?
#
loop_
_entity_poly.entity_id
_entity_poly.type
_entity_poly.pdbx_seq_one_letter_code
_entity_poly.pdbx_strand_id
1 'polypeptide(L)'
;RVGLRDPRRPVASLVFSGPTGVGKTELAKAVAEAYYGSEKAMVRLDMSEYMEAFSVSRLTGPPPGYVGYEAGGQLTEAVRRSPHCLVLMDEIEKAHPDVFNILLQVLEDGRLTDNKGRVIDFTNAMLILTSNVGSQQILRIAQGGSGRTGLSSHDGDQ
;
A
#
# COMPACT_ATOMS: atom_id res chain seq x y z
N ARG A 1 -7.75 11.18 -21.82
CA ARG A 1 -7.80 9.97 -20.95
C ARG A 1 -8.89 9.06 -21.50
N VAL A 2 -8.53 7.90 -22.06
CA VAL A 2 -9.52 6.93 -22.56
C VAL A 2 -10.20 6.33 -21.34
N GLY A 3 -11.53 6.42 -21.24
CA GLY A 3 -12.34 6.10 -20.06
C GLY A 3 -12.43 4.61 -19.71
N LEU A 4 -11.31 3.89 -19.69
CA LEU A 4 -11.19 2.46 -19.38
C LEU A 4 -11.20 2.17 -17.87
N ARG A 5 -11.16 3.20 -17.02
CA ARG A 5 -11.15 3.06 -15.56
C ARG A 5 -12.56 3.22 -15.00
N ASP A 6 -12.96 2.36 -14.06
CA ASP A 6 -14.16 2.61 -13.25
C ASP A 6 -13.96 3.93 -12.47
N PRO A 7 -14.78 4.96 -12.70
CA PRO A 7 -14.65 6.25 -12.02
C PRO A 7 -14.95 6.16 -10.52
N ARG A 8 -15.58 5.07 -10.06
CA ARG A 8 -15.91 4.86 -8.64
C ARG A 8 -14.78 4.25 -7.83
N ARG A 9 -13.68 3.85 -8.46
CA ARG A 9 -12.53 3.22 -7.78
C ARG A 9 -11.34 4.17 -7.70
N PRO A 10 -10.39 3.93 -6.78
CA PRO A 10 -9.10 4.64 -6.76
C PRO A 10 -8.43 4.65 -8.14
N VAL A 11 -7.53 5.62 -8.34
CA VAL A 11 -6.77 5.80 -9.59
C VAL A 11 -6.06 4.52 -10.01
N ALA A 12 -5.41 3.89 -9.04
CA ALA A 12 -4.83 2.57 -9.15
C ALA A 12 -4.72 1.99 -7.74
N SER A 13 -4.67 0.67 -7.67
CA SER A 13 -4.44 -0.08 -6.44
C SER A 13 -3.39 -1.14 -6.75
N LEU A 14 -2.22 -1.03 -6.12
CA LEU A 14 -1.04 -1.82 -6.43
C LEU A 14 -0.50 -2.48 -5.15
N VAL A 15 0.08 -3.66 -5.30
CA VAL A 15 0.83 -4.34 -4.23
C VAL A 15 2.26 -4.53 -4.70
N PHE A 16 3.21 -3.96 -3.95
CA PHE A 16 4.64 -4.17 -4.15
C PHE A 16 5.12 -5.22 -3.15
N SER A 17 5.52 -6.38 -3.65
CA SER A 17 6.02 -7.48 -2.82
C SER A 17 7.48 -7.77 -3.16
N GLY A 18 8.31 -7.95 -2.13
CA GLY A 18 9.73 -8.29 -2.28
C GLY A 18 10.53 -8.07 -1.01
N PRO A 19 11.82 -8.44 -0.97
CA PRO A 19 12.68 -8.24 0.20
C PRO A 19 12.80 -6.79 0.66
N THR A 20 13.27 -6.58 1.90
CA THR A 20 13.64 -5.24 2.37
C THR A 20 14.79 -4.69 1.53
N GLY A 21 14.83 -3.38 1.35
CA GLY A 21 15.91 -2.71 0.61
C GLY A 21 15.86 -2.80 -0.92
N VAL A 22 14.85 -3.45 -1.52
CA VAL A 22 14.73 -3.57 -3.00
C VAL A 22 14.10 -2.36 -3.69
N GLY A 23 13.78 -1.28 -2.95
CA GLY A 23 13.28 -0.04 -3.54
C GLY A 23 11.74 0.10 -3.62
N LYS A 24 10.95 -0.68 -2.86
CA LYS A 24 9.48 -0.63 -2.93
C LYS A 24 8.93 0.76 -2.57
N THR A 25 9.46 1.35 -1.49
CA THR A 25 9.04 2.67 -0.99
C THR A 25 9.57 3.78 -1.90
N GLU A 26 10.77 3.61 -2.44
CA GLU A 26 11.40 4.50 -3.41
C GLU A 26 10.60 4.55 -4.72
N LEU A 27 10.10 3.39 -5.19
CA LEU A 27 9.19 3.31 -6.33
C LEU A 27 7.88 4.05 -6.04
N ALA A 28 7.30 3.92 -4.84
CA ALA A 28 6.11 4.66 -4.47
C ALA A 28 6.33 6.19 -4.49
N LYS A 29 7.46 6.66 -3.98
CA LYS A 29 7.86 8.09 -4.05
C LYS A 29 8.01 8.56 -5.50
N ALA A 30 8.71 7.79 -6.33
CA ALA A 30 8.88 8.12 -7.75
C ALA A 30 7.54 8.17 -8.50
N VAL A 31 6.61 7.28 -8.17
CA VAL A 31 5.24 7.30 -8.71
C VAL A 31 4.48 8.55 -8.23
N ALA A 32 4.63 8.94 -6.96
CA ALA A 32 4.00 10.17 -6.44
C ALA A 32 4.53 11.42 -7.17
N GLU A 33 5.84 11.54 -7.33
CA GLU A 33 6.48 12.62 -8.09
C GLU A 33 6.00 12.65 -9.54
N ALA A 34 6.05 11.50 -10.23
CA ALA A 34 5.71 11.42 -11.65
C ALA A 34 4.21 11.64 -11.95
N TYR A 35 3.32 11.17 -11.09
CA TYR A 35 1.87 11.23 -11.33
C TYR A 35 1.19 12.45 -10.68
N TYR A 36 1.62 12.84 -9.47
CA TYR A 36 1.03 13.95 -8.72
C TYR A 36 1.91 15.21 -8.71
N GLY A 37 3.13 15.15 -9.27
CA GLY A 37 4.06 16.29 -9.36
C GLY A 37 4.80 16.61 -8.06
N SER A 38 4.67 15.77 -7.02
CA SER A 38 5.45 15.91 -5.80
C SER A 38 5.48 14.61 -4.98
N GLU A 39 6.66 14.22 -4.49
CA GLU A 39 6.80 13.19 -3.45
C GLU A 39 5.96 13.51 -2.20
N LYS A 40 5.73 14.80 -1.90
CA LYS A 40 4.91 15.25 -0.76
C LYS A 40 3.43 14.93 -0.91
N ALA A 41 2.98 14.55 -2.10
CA ALA A 41 1.63 14.03 -2.32
C ALA A 41 1.48 12.59 -1.78
N MET A 42 2.55 11.96 -1.31
CA MET A 42 2.49 10.65 -0.66
C MET A 42 2.15 10.77 0.82
N VAL A 43 1.08 10.10 1.22
CA VAL A 43 0.70 9.82 2.61
C VAL A 43 1.23 8.43 2.94
N ARG A 44 2.20 8.31 3.86
CA ARG A 44 2.76 7.02 4.29
C ARG A 44 2.21 6.62 5.65
N LEU A 45 1.75 5.38 5.74
CA LEU A 45 1.26 4.74 6.96
C LEU A 45 2.06 3.45 7.18
N ASP A 46 2.75 3.35 8.31
CA ASP A 46 3.45 2.13 8.73
C ASP A 46 2.45 1.19 9.40
N MET A 47 2.22 0.03 8.79
CA MET A 47 1.23 -0.94 9.27
C MET A 47 1.65 -1.64 10.58
N SER A 48 2.92 -1.53 10.98
CA SER A 48 3.38 -1.96 12.31
C SER A 48 2.77 -1.09 13.44
N GLU A 49 2.36 0.14 13.16
CA GLU A 49 1.61 0.96 14.13
C GLU A 49 0.15 0.49 14.28
N TYR A 50 -0.33 -0.39 13.40
CA TYR A 50 -1.71 -0.83 13.33
C TYR A 50 -1.88 -2.32 13.65
N MET A 51 -0.92 -2.92 14.36
CA MET A 51 -0.92 -4.34 14.74
C MET A 51 -2.07 -4.71 15.68
N GLU A 52 -2.51 -3.77 16.52
CA GLU A 52 -3.52 -4.03 17.56
C GLU A 52 -4.90 -3.54 17.15
N ALA A 53 -5.95 -4.29 17.51
CA ALA A 53 -7.32 -3.96 17.13
C ALA A 53 -7.74 -2.51 17.47
N PHE A 54 -7.37 -2.02 18.66
CA PHE A 54 -7.71 -0.65 19.07
C PHE A 54 -7.01 0.42 18.22
N SER A 55 -5.82 0.12 17.72
CA SER A 55 -5.01 1.06 16.94
C SER A 55 -5.56 1.28 15.52
N VAL A 56 -6.31 0.31 14.98
CA VAL A 56 -7.00 0.40 13.68
C VAL A 56 -7.95 1.59 13.63
N SER A 57 -8.64 1.87 14.74
CA SER A 57 -9.55 3.03 14.84
C SER A 57 -8.85 4.35 14.55
N ARG A 58 -7.52 4.46 14.72
CA ARG A 58 -6.77 5.68 14.38
C ARG A 58 -6.79 5.99 12.88
N LEU A 59 -7.04 5.02 12.00
CA LEU A 59 -7.17 5.26 10.55
C LEU A 59 -8.44 6.05 10.21
N THR A 60 -9.55 5.76 10.88
CA THR A 60 -10.87 6.37 10.66
C THR A 60 -11.31 7.36 11.75
N GLY A 61 -10.50 7.50 12.81
CA GLY A 61 -10.73 8.35 13.98
C GLY A 61 -11.29 7.53 15.14
N PRO A 62 -11.08 7.92 16.42
CA PRO A 62 -11.66 7.19 17.54
C PRO A 62 -13.20 7.14 17.45
N PRO A 63 -13.85 6.07 17.93
CA PRO A 63 -15.31 6.00 17.95
C PRO A 63 -15.91 7.02 18.95
N PRO A 64 -17.20 7.38 18.79
CA PRO A 64 -17.89 8.26 19.73
C PRO A 64 -17.74 7.78 21.19
N GLY A 65 -17.37 8.69 22.09
CA GLY A 65 -17.17 8.39 23.51
C GLY A 65 -15.74 8.05 23.94
N TYR A 66 -14.77 8.02 23.02
CA TYR A 66 -13.35 7.78 23.32
C TYR A 66 -12.54 9.08 23.41
N VAL A 67 -11.47 9.08 24.22
CA VAL A 67 -10.53 10.20 24.30
C VAL A 67 -9.93 10.47 22.92
N GLY A 68 -9.95 11.74 22.50
CA GLY A 68 -9.47 12.12 21.16
C GLY A 68 -10.51 11.93 20.06
N TYR A 69 -11.79 11.72 20.36
CA TYR A 69 -12.89 11.71 19.38
C TYR A 69 -12.90 12.96 18.47
N GLU A 70 -12.43 14.11 18.97
CA GLU A 70 -12.30 15.30 18.13
C GLU A 70 -11.20 15.18 17.07
N ALA A 71 -10.19 14.34 17.26
CA ALA A 71 -9.21 14.00 16.24
C ALA A 71 -9.87 13.15 15.15
N GLY A 72 -9.74 13.57 13.88
CA GLY A 72 -10.13 12.72 12.76
C GLY A 72 -9.17 11.54 12.57
N GLY A 73 -9.52 10.61 11.70
CA GLY A 73 -8.63 9.49 11.36
C GLY A 73 -7.42 9.94 10.56
N GLN A 74 -6.27 9.30 10.77
CA GLN A 74 -5.04 9.61 10.05
C GLN A 74 -5.23 9.42 8.53
N LEU A 75 -5.83 8.30 8.13
CA LEU A 75 -6.09 8.02 6.71
C LEU A 75 -7.21 8.92 6.18
N THR A 76 -8.35 8.99 6.88
CA THR A 76 -9.51 9.75 6.42
C THR A 76 -9.23 11.24 6.32
N GLU A 77 -8.53 11.84 7.28
CA GLU A 77 -8.16 13.26 7.22
C GLU A 77 -7.08 13.55 6.18
N ALA A 78 -6.09 12.67 5.99
CA ALA A 78 -5.06 12.88 4.99
C ALA A 78 -5.65 12.96 3.58
N VAL A 79 -6.52 12.01 3.22
CA VAL A 79 -7.19 12.00 1.91
C VAL A 79 -8.23 13.11 1.81
N ARG A 80 -8.98 13.41 2.88
CA ARG A 80 -9.92 14.54 2.88
C ARG A 80 -9.25 15.88 2.60
N ARG A 81 -8.04 16.11 3.17
CA ARG A 81 -7.28 17.35 2.99
C ARG A 81 -6.59 17.42 1.64
N SER A 82 -6.14 16.28 1.10
CA SER A 82 -5.51 16.19 -0.22
C SER A 82 -6.01 14.96 -0.97
N PRO A 83 -7.15 15.06 -1.69
CA PRO A 83 -7.73 13.90 -2.39
C PRO A 83 -6.88 13.39 -3.56
N HIS A 84 -6.01 14.25 -4.11
CA HIS A 84 -5.04 13.91 -5.15
C HIS A 84 -3.72 13.47 -4.51
N CYS A 85 -3.70 12.26 -3.96
CA CYS A 85 -2.55 11.74 -3.22
C CYS A 85 -2.24 10.28 -3.54
N LEU A 86 -1.05 9.84 -3.15
CA LEU A 86 -0.68 8.44 -3.09
C LEU A 86 -0.72 8.00 -1.63
N VAL A 87 -1.54 7.03 -1.29
CA VAL A 87 -1.55 6.40 0.03
C VAL A 87 -0.67 5.16 -0.03
N LEU A 88 0.44 5.19 0.72
CA LEU A 88 1.35 4.07 0.89
C LEU A 88 1.07 3.40 2.23
N MET A 89 0.60 2.15 2.20
CA MET A 89 0.51 1.27 3.36
C MET A 89 1.72 0.34 3.37
N ASP A 90 2.70 0.67 4.21
CA ASP A 90 3.98 -0.03 4.27
C ASP A 90 3.89 -1.24 5.22
N GLU A 91 4.49 -2.36 4.85
CA GLU A 91 4.51 -3.62 5.63
C GLU A 91 3.12 -4.17 5.98
N ILE A 92 2.22 -4.27 4.98
CA ILE A 92 0.81 -4.64 5.22
C ILE A 92 0.62 -5.96 5.97
N GLU A 93 1.56 -6.90 5.88
CA GLU A 93 1.51 -8.15 6.64
C GLU A 93 1.58 -7.97 8.16
N LYS A 94 1.97 -6.78 8.64
CA LYS A 94 2.01 -6.44 10.07
C LYS A 94 0.68 -5.91 10.59
N ALA A 95 -0.19 -5.38 9.72
CA ALA A 95 -1.46 -4.81 10.13
C ALA A 95 -2.36 -5.83 10.83
N HIS A 96 -3.17 -5.34 11.77
CA HIS A 96 -4.32 -6.10 12.25
C HIS A 96 -5.26 -6.44 11.09
N PRO A 97 -5.88 -7.63 11.06
CA PRO A 97 -6.79 -8.04 9.98
C PRO A 97 -7.91 -7.05 9.66
N ASP A 98 -8.39 -6.29 10.65
CA ASP A 98 -9.45 -5.29 10.46
C ASP A 98 -9.04 -4.13 9.52
N VAL A 99 -7.74 -3.89 9.30
CA VAL A 99 -7.28 -2.93 8.29
C VAL A 99 -7.72 -3.37 6.89
N PHE A 100 -7.81 -4.68 6.62
CA PHE A 100 -8.29 -5.18 5.34
C PHE A 100 -9.76 -4.84 5.09
N ASN A 101 -10.59 -4.76 6.13
CA ASN A 101 -12.00 -4.35 5.96
C ASN A 101 -12.09 -2.90 5.46
N ILE A 102 -11.27 -2.01 6.02
CA ILE A 102 -11.15 -0.62 5.56
C ILE A 102 -10.68 -0.58 4.10
N LEU A 103 -9.64 -1.36 3.77
CA LEU A 103 -9.10 -1.44 2.42
C LEU A 103 -10.14 -1.93 1.41
N LEU A 104 -10.85 -3.02 1.72
CA LEU A 104 -11.87 -3.58 0.84
C LEU A 104 -12.96 -2.56 0.53
N GLN A 105 -13.45 -1.83 1.54
CA GLN A 105 -14.42 -0.76 1.33
C GLN A 105 -13.92 0.30 0.33
N VAL A 106 -12.66 0.73 0.46
CA VAL A 106 -12.07 1.71 -0.45
C VAL A 106 -11.85 1.13 -1.86
N LEU A 107 -11.44 -0.14 -1.97
CA LEU A 107 -11.19 -0.79 -3.26
C LEU A 107 -12.49 -1.05 -4.04
N GLU A 108 -13.59 -1.31 -3.35
CA GLU A 108 -14.89 -1.59 -3.95
C GLU A 108 -15.60 -0.30 -4.38
N ASP A 109 -15.75 0.65 -3.46
CA ASP A 109 -16.61 1.83 -3.62
C ASP A 109 -15.86 3.15 -3.79
N GLY A 110 -14.52 3.13 -3.67
CA GLY A 110 -13.69 4.36 -3.70
C GLY A 110 -14.05 5.34 -2.59
N ARG A 111 -14.68 4.88 -1.51
CA ARG A 111 -15.17 5.70 -0.41
C ARG A 111 -14.88 5.05 0.92
N LEU A 112 -14.68 5.87 1.94
CA LEU A 112 -14.54 5.43 3.32
C LEU A 112 -15.33 6.36 4.23
N THR A 113 -16.19 5.79 5.06
CA THR A 113 -16.90 6.56 6.09
C THR A 113 -16.10 6.55 7.37
N ASP A 114 -15.81 7.73 7.91
CA ASP A 114 -15.10 7.87 9.17
C ASP A 114 -16.03 7.69 10.38
N ASN A 115 -15.47 7.62 11.59
CA ASN A 115 -16.25 7.40 12.81
C ASN A 115 -17.11 8.61 13.24
N LYS A 116 -17.07 9.71 12.48
CA LYS A 116 -17.97 10.87 12.61
C LYS A 116 -19.08 10.89 11.55
N GLY A 117 -19.17 9.84 10.73
CA GLY A 117 -20.15 9.73 9.65
C GLY A 117 -19.79 10.52 8.39
N ARG A 118 -18.56 11.03 8.28
CA ARG A 118 -18.11 11.77 7.09
C ARG A 118 -17.64 10.77 6.04
N VAL A 119 -18.19 10.86 4.82
CA VAL A 119 -17.77 10.06 3.68
C VAL A 119 -16.60 10.73 2.97
N ILE A 120 -15.48 10.03 2.88
CA ILE A 120 -14.25 10.48 2.22
C ILE A 120 -14.13 9.82 0.86
N ASP A 121 -13.80 10.60 -0.16
CA ASP A 121 -13.64 10.16 -1.55
C ASP A 121 -12.18 9.82 -1.87
N PHE A 122 -11.94 8.60 -2.33
CA PHE A 122 -10.64 8.04 -2.72
C PHE A 122 -10.48 7.89 -4.24
N THR A 123 -11.47 8.29 -5.04
CA THR A 123 -11.43 8.12 -6.51
C THR A 123 -10.26 8.85 -7.16
N ASN A 124 -9.72 9.90 -6.53
CA ASN A 124 -8.54 10.62 -7.00
C ASN A 124 -7.22 10.18 -6.34
N ALA A 125 -7.29 9.25 -5.40
CA ALA A 125 -6.13 8.71 -4.71
C ALA A 125 -5.59 7.45 -5.42
N MET A 126 -4.29 7.20 -5.25
CA MET A 126 -3.66 5.93 -5.61
C MET A 126 -3.34 5.16 -4.33
N LEU A 127 -3.66 3.87 -4.29
CA LEU A 127 -3.31 3.00 -3.16
C LEU A 127 -2.12 2.13 -3.54
N ILE A 128 -1.06 2.15 -2.73
CA ILE A 128 0.07 1.24 -2.83
C ILE A 128 0.24 0.55 -1.49
N LEU A 129 0.28 -0.78 -1.52
CA LEU A 129 0.59 -1.61 -0.37
C LEU A 129 1.97 -2.20 -0.58
N THR A 130 2.84 -2.18 0.42
CA THR A 130 4.09 -2.93 0.37
C THR A 130 3.98 -4.18 1.24
N SER A 131 4.68 -5.24 0.84
CA SER A 131 4.84 -6.42 1.68
C SER A 131 6.24 -7.01 1.53
N ASN A 132 6.76 -7.51 2.64
CA ASN A 132 7.97 -8.33 2.67
C ASN A 132 7.64 -9.83 2.67
N VAL A 133 6.36 -10.23 2.59
CA VAL A 133 5.97 -11.64 2.46
C VAL A 133 6.43 -12.19 1.10
N GLY A 134 6.89 -13.44 1.08
CA GLY A 134 7.40 -14.10 -0.14
C GLY A 134 8.86 -13.76 -0.48
N SER A 135 9.50 -12.85 0.27
CA SER A 135 10.89 -12.43 0.04
C SER A 135 11.89 -13.57 0.01
N GLN A 136 11.73 -14.57 0.89
CA GLN A 136 12.61 -15.74 0.95
C GLN A 136 12.50 -16.61 -0.31
N GLN A 137 11.30 -16.74 -0.88
CA GLN A 137 11.11 -17.48 -2.13
C GLN A 137 11.65 -16.69 -3.32
N ILE A 138 11.42 -15.37 -3.35
CA ILE A 138 11.98 -14.47 -4.38
C ILE A 138 13.51 -14.49 -4.36
N LEU A 139 14.13 -14.40 -3.18
CA LEU A 139 15.59 -14.50 -3.03
C LEU A 139 16.13 -15.86 -3.47
N ARG A 140 15.46 -16.95 -3.12
CA ARG A 140 15.85 -18.30 -3.56
C ARG A 140 15.76 -18.46 -5.07
N ILE A 141 14.73 -17.92 -5.72
CA ILE A 141 14.60 -17.94 -7.18
C ILE A 141 15.71 -17.10 -7.82
N ALA A 142 15.96 -15.89 -7.30
CA ALA A 142 17.01 -15.01 -7.80
C ALA A 142 18.41 -15.64 -7.66
N GLN A 143 18.67 -16.35 -6.56
CA GLN A 143 19.94 -17.06 -6.33
C GLN A 143 20.04 -18.37 -7.11
N GLY A 144 18.93 -19.08 -7.32
CA GLY A 144 18.86 -20.34 -8.07
C GLY A 144 18.96 -20.17 -9.59
N GLY A 145 18.78 -18.96 -10.12
CA GLY A 145 18.93 -18.63 -11.54
C GLY A 145 20.37 -18.52 -12.04
N SER A 146 21.36 -18.41 -11.15
CA SER A 146 22.80 -18.29 -11.52
C SER A 146 23.55 -19.63 -11.62
N GLY A 147 22.86 -20.77 -11.55
CA GLY A 147 23.50 -22.08 -11.29
C GLY A 147 23.52 -23.11 -12.42
N ARG A 148 23.12 -22.82 -13.67
CA ARG A 148 23.10 -23.84 -14.75
C ARG A 148 23.54 -23.31 -16.12
N THR A 149 24.80 -22.90 -16.23
CA THR A 149 25.56 -22.88 -17.50
C THR A 149 26.96 -23.42 -17.27
N GLY A 150 27.04 -24.63 -16.68
CA GLY A 150 28.23 -25.46 -16.82
C GLY A 150 28.15 -26.15 -18.18
N LEU A 151 28.88 -25.62 -19.16
CA LEU A 151 29.17 -26.34 -20.40
C LEU A 151 29.78 -27.69 -20.02
N SER A 152 29.13 -28.78 -20.40
CA SER A 152 29.80 -30.07 -20.51
C SER A 152 30.77 -29.97 -21.68
N SER A 153 32.05 -29.77 -21.41
CA SER A 153 33.12 -30.07 -22.35
C SER A 153 33.01 -31.55 -22.70
N HIS A 154 32.69 -31.81 -23.97
CA HIS A 154 32.84 -33.12 -24.58
C HIS A 154 34.35 -33.31 -24.77
N ASP A 155 35.01 -33.92 -23.78
CA ASP A 155 36.34 -34.45 -23.98
C ASP A 155 36.21 -35.65 -24.91
N GLY A 156 36.65 -35.44 -26.15
CA GLY A 156 36.99 -36.53 -27.03
C GLY A 156 38.30 -37.13 -26.54
N ASP A 157 38.30 -38.44 -26.39
CA ASP A 157 39.52 -39.22 -26.53
C ASP A 157 39.22 -40.46 -27.37
N GLN A 158 40.13 -40.69 -28.31
CA GLN A 158 40.24 -41.82 -29.21
C GLN A 158 40.73 -43.06 -28.48
#